data_AF-A0A1S9RVM1-F1
#
_entry.id   AF-A0A1S9RVM1-F1
#
_cell.length_a   1.000
_cell.length_b   1.000
_cell.length_c   1.000
_cell.angle_alpha   90.00
_cell.angle_beta   90.00
_cell.angle_gamma   90.00
#
_symmetry.space_group_name_H-M   'P 1'
#
loop_
_entity.id
_entity.type
_entity.pdbx_description
1 polymer ?
#
loop_
_entity_poly.entity_id
_entity_poly.type
_entity_poly.pdbx_seq_one_letter_code
_entity_poly.pdbx_strand_id
1 'polypeptide(L)'
;MGSIAPAISEDTQSADQIDAFIQNHPVAISLRNDPKYTEVRPHLKVAEQFRAQNFMTGALTGPRKIAVPPYVFSKENGEKLVMLMHLGENLCDYPQVIHNGLIAALFDEGLARCCFAALPHKVGVTANLNIEHHQPLMADSYIALSAETTKLQGRKAWGYSRIETLPVDGDEAILIAEARALFIEPRQIEHTAVTASRARRDAGKPRISRRTSDCPSFAHAAFKLVTSPASNSISHTKFICPTANMSPQGSRLQGKVAIVTGGGSGFGAAIARRFGEEGAKVLVADINVQGGEQVAAQNPGNLKFQRMDVTQKSDWTAIVDLAFSEYGRLDILVNNAGTSYRNKPTAEVTEDEWERVFNVNVKSIFLAAQVVMPKFIEQGQGGSMINISSTGASRPRPGLVWYNASKGAVTNATKGLAAEYGPHNIRVNSVAPLLSGTGLFSMFTGMEDTPENRQKFIGNVPLGRLTEVDDIANICLYLGSDEGSFVNGTEMVIDGGKCI
;
A
#
# COMPACT_ATOMS: atom_id res chain seq x y z
N MET A 1 32.01 -20.34 -7.96
CA MET A 1 31.63 -20.37 -9.39
C MET A 1 30.13 -20.70 -9.46
N GLY A 2 29.30 -20.06 -10.28
CA GLY A 2 29.58 -18.98 -11.23
C GLY A 2 28.81 -17.69 -10.94
N SER A 3 29.31 -16.58 -11.46
CA SER A 3 28.54 -15.35 -11.63
C SER A 3 27.70 -15.48 -12.89
N ILE A 4 26.39 -15.24 -12.80
CA ILE A 4 25.54 -14.86 -13.95
C ILE A 4 24.52 -13.83 -13.47
N ALA A 5 24.95 -12.58 -13.37
CA ALA A 5 24.07 -11.48 -13.75
C ALA A 5 24.38 -11.21 -15.24
N PRO A 6 23.41 -11.35 -16.17
CA PRO A 6 23.63 -10.89 -17.53
C PRO A 6 23.94 -9.40 -17.50
N ALA A 7 24.92 -8.96 -18.30
CA ALA A 7 25.13 -7.54 -18.51
C ALA A 7 23.86 -6.91 -19.09
N ILE A 8 23.55 -5.68 -18.66
CA ILE A 8 22.54 -4.84 -19.33
C ILE A 8 22.99 -4.70 -20.78
N SER A 9 22.16 -5.05 -21.76
CA SER A 9 22.53 -4.91 -23.17
C SER A 9 22.65 -3.42 -23.52
N GLU A 10 23.77 -3.04 -24.13
CA GLU A 10 24.00 -1.65 -24.56
C GLU A 10 23.13 -1.28 -25.79
N ASP A 11 22.63 -2.27 -26.53
CA ASP A 11 21.69 -2.12 -27.64
C ASP A 11 20.22 -2.01 -27.18
N THR A 12 19.81 -0.81 -26.77
CA THR A 12 18.39 -0.51 -26.52
C THR A 12 17.63 -0.37 -27.85
N GLN A 13 16.56 -1.15 -28.05
CA GLN A 13 15.70 -1.05 -29.24
C GLN A 13 15.03 0.34 -29.34
N SER A 14 15.05 0.93 -30.53
CA SER A 14 14.38 2.21 -30.80
C SER A 14 12.86 2.04 -30.91
N ALA A 15 12.11 3.13 -30.71
CA ALA A 15 10.66 3.13 -30.91
C ALA A 15 10.29 2.72 -32.35
N ASP A 16 11.07 3.13 -33.35
CA ASP A 16 10.83 2.78 -34.75
C ASP A 16 11.06 1.28 -35.02
N GLN A 17 12.06 0.66 -34.38
CA GLN A 17 12.28 -0.80 -34.46
C GLN A 17 11.12 -1.58 -33.83
N ILE A 18 10.65 -1.12 -32.66
CA ILE A 18 9.51 -1.72 -31.94
C ILE A 18 8.21 -1.60 -32.75
N ASP A 19 7.93 -0.43 -33.34
CA ASP A 19 6.73 -0.20 -34.15
C ASP A 19 6.79 -1.04 -35.43
N ALA A 20 7.94 -1.07 -36.11
CA ALA A 20 8.16 -1.90 -37.29
C ALA A 20 8.03 -3.40 -37.00
N PHE A 21 8.53 -3.89 -35.86
CA PHE A 21 8.35 -5.29 -35.46
C PHE A 21 6.86 -5.63 -35.30
N ILE A 22 6.15 -4.88 -34.44
CA ILE A 22 4.73 -5.16 -34.16
C ILE A 22 3.87 -4.97 -35.42
N GLN A 23 4.16 -3.97 -36.25
CA GLN A 23 3.44 -3.71 -37.49
C GLN A 23 3.57 -4.87 -38.48
N ASN A 24 4.77 -5.46 -38.63
CA ASN A 24 5.05 -6.50 -39.61
C ASN A 24 4.94 -7.94 -39.05
N HIS A 25 4.67 -8.10 -37.76
CA HIS A 25 4.53 -9.42 -37.14
C HIS A 25 3.38 -10.23 -37.78
N PRO A 26 3.55 -11.54 -38.05
CA PRO A 26 2.52 -12.37 -38.70
C PRO A 26 1.14 -12.32 -38.02
N VAL A 27 1.10 -12.21 -36.69
CA VAL A 27 -0.14 -12.06 -35.91
C VAL A 27 -0.86 -10.75 -36.25
N ALA A 28 -0.13 -9.63 -36.36
CA ALA A 28 -0.70 -8.33 -36.71
C ALA A 28 -1.22 -8.31 -38.16
N ILE A 29 -0.48 -8.92 -39.09
CA ILE A 29 -0.90 -9.08 -40.49
C ILE A 29 -2.16 -9.94 -40.58
N SER A 30 -2.20 -11.06 -39.86
CA SER A 30 -3.38 -11.96 -39.82
C SER A 30 -4.62 -11.24 -39.27
N LEU A 31 -4.47 -10.47 -38.18
CA LEU A 31 -5.58 -9.70 -37.58
C LEU A 31 -6.06 -8.55 -38.46
N ARG A 32 -5.20 -7.95 -39.30
CA ARG A 32 -5.63 -6.95 -40.31
C ARG A 32 -6.38 -7.56 -41.48
N ASN A 33 -6.06 -8.81 -41.83
CA ASN A 33 -6.65 -9.52 -42.96
C ASN A 33 -7.97 -10.22 -42.59
N ASP A 34 -8.27 -10.45 -41.32
CA ASP A 34 -9.58 -10.95 -40.87
C ASP A 34 -10.61 -9.79 -40.79
N PRO A 35 -11.64 -9.75 -41.66
CA PRO A 35 -12.62 -8.67 -41.70
C PRO A 35 -13.49 -8.58 -40.43
N LYS A 36 -13.41 -9.54 -39.50
CA LYS A 36 -14.09 -9.48 -38.20
C LYS A 36 -13.38 -8.55 -37.21
N TYR A 37 -12.11 -8.22 -37.43
CA TYR A 37 -11.35 -7.34 -36.56
C TYR A 37 -11.24 -5.93 -37.15
N THR A 38 -11.39 -4.93 -36.28
CA THR A 38 -11.04 -3.54 -36.59
C THR A 38 -9.79 -3.17 -35.80
N GLU A 39 -8.75 -2.70 -36.49
CA GLU A 39 -7.60 -2.08 -35.82
C GLU A 39 -8.00 -0.72 -35.27
N VAL A 40 -7.80 -0.54 -33.97
CA VAL A 40 -7.98 0.71 -33.26
C VAL A 40 -6.69 1.04 -32.51
N ARG A 41 -6.32 2.32 -32.48
CA ARG A 41 -5.27 2.85 -31.59
C ARG A 41 -5.91 3.86 -30.63
N PRO A 42 -6.70 3.44 -29.62
CA PRO A 42 -7.41 4.35 -28.71
C PRO A 42 -6.42 5.26 -27.97
N HIS A 43 -5.22 4.73 -27.69
CA HIS A 43 -4.12 5.41 -27.03
C HIS A 43 -3.68 6.70 -27.74
N LEU A 44 -3.72 6.72 -29.08
CA LEU A 44 -3.40 7.91 -29.90
C LEU A 44 -4.55 8.95 -29.92
N LYS A 45 -5.77 8.56 -29.54
CA LYS A 45 -6.96 9.42 -29.54
C LYS A 45 -7.16 10.16 -28.21
N VAL A 46 -6.32 9.91 -27.20
CA VAL A 46 -6.36 10.64 -25.92
C VAL A 46 -5.86 12.08 -26.13
N ALA A 47 -6.72 13.04 -25.80
CA ALA A 47 -6.39 14.47 -25.88
C ALA A 47 -5.20 14.80 -24.95
N GLU A 48 -4.32 15.68 -25.41
CA GLU A 48 -3.02 15.95 -24.79
C GLU A 48 -3.10 16.27 -23.29
N GLN A 49 -4.05 17.14 -22.91
CA GLN A 49 -4.33 17.52 -21.52
C GLN A 49 -4.66 16.36 -20.56
N PHE A 50 -5.07 15.20 -21.07
CA PHE A 50 -5.42 14.01 -20.28
C PHE A 50 -4.37 12.89 -20.35
N ARG A 51 -3.37 12.97 -21.23
CA ARG A 51 -2.37 11.89 -21.41
C ARG A 51 -1.58 11.64 -20.13
N ALA A 52 -1.11 12.71 -19.47
CA ALA A 52 -0.37 12.62 -18.21
C ALA A 52 -1.17 11.98 -17.05
N GLN A 53 -2.50 11.98 -17.12
CA GLN A 53 -3.40 11.40 -16.11
C GLN A 53 -3.80 9.95 -16.42
N ASN A 54 -3.38 9.42 -17.57
CA ASN A 54 -3.76 8.10 -18.04
C ASN A 54 -2.63 7.10 -17.79
N PHE A 55 -2.95 5.91 -17.26
CA PHE A 55 -1.94 4.96 -16.80
C PHE A 55 -1.08 4.42 -17.96
N MET A 56 -1.72 3.84 -18.99
CA MET A 56 -1.03 3.27 -20.14
C MET A 56 -0.42 4.34 -21.06
N THR A 57 -1.10 5.47 -21.28
CA THR A 57 -0.65 6.52 -22.24
C THR A 57 0.11 7.70 -21.62
N GLY A 58 0.35 7.63 -20.31
CA GLY A 58 1.13 8.60 -19.55
C GLY A 58 2.23 7.90 -18.76
N ALA A 59 1.91 7.42 -17.55
CA ALA A 59 2.88 6.92 -16.58
C ALA A 59 3.80 5.81 -17.12
N LEU A 60 3.25 4.92 -17.95
CA LEU A 60 3.97 3.78 -18.54
C LEU A 60 4.56 4.06 -19.92
N THR A 61 4.28 5.21 -20.55
CA THR A 61 4.82 5.55 -21.87
C THR A 61 6.24 6.12 -21.74
N GLY A 62 7.13 5.77 -22.68
CA GLY A 62 8.45 6.41 -22.82
C GLY A 62 9.59 5.44 -23.18
N PRO A 63 10.83 5.98 -23.35
CA PRO A 63 12.02 5.17 -23.64
C PRO A 63 12.27 4.10 -22.57
N ARG A 64 12.60 2.87 -23.01
CA ARG A 64 12.75 1.68 -22.14
C ARG A 64 11.53 1.37 -21.27
N LYS A 65 10.34 1.92 -21.59
CA LYS A 65 9.04 1.52 -21.04
C LYS A 65 8.15 1.01 -22.19
N ILE A 66 6.88 1.40 -22.23
CA ILE A 66 6.04 1.27 -23.43
C ILE A 66 6.43 2.40 -24.39
N ALA A 67 7.40 2.12 -25.27
CA ALA A 67 7.90 3.09 -26.25
C ALA A 67 6.89 3.37 -27.38
N VAL A 68 6.10 2.34 -27.74
CA VAL A 68 5.11 2.37 -28.82
C VAL A 68 3.72 2.09 -28.25
N PRO A 69 2.72 2.98 -28.47
CA PRO A 69 1.36 2.76 -27.96
C PRO A 69 0.75 1.46 -28.49
N PRO A 70 0.15 0.59 -27.65
CA PRO A 70 -0.30 -0.74 -28.07
C PRO A 70 -1.19 -0.74 -29.32
N TYR A 71 -0.96 -1.71 -30.19
CA TYR A 71 -1.82 -2.06 -31.30
C TYR A 71 -3.01 -2.85 -30.77
N VAL A 72 -4.24 -2.42 -31.04
CA VAL A 72 -5.44 -3.08 -30.51
C VAL A 72 -6.35 -3.48 -31.67
N PHE A 73 -6.69 -4.76 -31.75
CA PHE A 73 -7.61 -5.33 -32.73
C PHE A 73 -8.84 -5.82 -32.00
N SER A 74 -10.01 -5.26 -32.31
CA SER A 74 -11.27 -5.60 -31.63
C SER A 74 -12.33 -6.06 -32.63
N LYS A 75 -13.06 -7.11 -32.28
CA LYS A 75 -14.33 -7.45 -32.92
C LYS A 75 -15.44 -6.50 -32.48
N GLU A 76 -16.52 -6.46 -33.25
CA GLU A 76 -17.73 -5.72 -32.86
C GLU A 76 -18.29 -6.19 -31.50
N ASN A 77 -18.97 -5.27 -30.80
CA ASN A 77 -19.72 -5.52 -29.57
C ASN A 77 -18.95 -6.20 -28.42
N GLY A 78 -17.61 -6.17 -28.44
CA GLY A 78 -16.80 -6.68 -27.33
C GLY A 78 -16.69 -8.20 -27.24
N GLU A 79 -16.96 -8.92 -28.33
CA GLU A 79 -16.79 -10.39 -28.38
C GLU A 79 -15.35 -10.77 -28.03
N LYS A 80 -14.38 -10.24 -28.78
CA LYS A 80 -12.95 -10.56 -28.65
C LYS A 80 -12.07 -9.36 -28.97
N LEU A 81 -10.95 -9.25 -28.28
CA LEU A 81 -9.95 -8.19 -28.40
C LEU A 81 -8.54 -8.79 -28.31
N VAL A 82 -7.61 -8.26 -29.11
CA VAL A 82 -6.18 -8.60 -29.03
C VAL A 82 -5.36 -7.31 -28.95
N MET A 83 -4.44 -7.22 -28.00
CA MET A 83 -3.46 -6.13 -27.90
C MET A 83 -2.06 -6.66 -28.13
N LEU A 84 -1.29 -6.01 -29.01
CA LEU A 84 0.12 -6.31 -29.25
C LEU A 84 0.95 -5.12 -28.74
N MET A 85 1.98 -5.40 -27.94
CA MET A 85 2.85 -4.37 -27.34
C MET A 85 4.24 -4.91 -26.96
N HIS A 86 5.17 -3.99 -26.69
CA HIS A 86 6.49 -4.26 -26.14
C HIS A 86 6.59 -3.68 -24.72
N LEU A 87 7.21 -4.41 -23.79
CA LEU A 87 7.41 -3.98 -22.41
C LEU A 87 8.91 -3.79 -22.11
N GLY A 88 9.35 -2.53 -22.04
CA GLY A 88 10.76 -2.22 -21.80
C GLY A 88 11.25 -2.42 -20.36
N GLU A 89 12.57 -2.52 -20.20
CA GLU A 89 13.26 -2.80 -18.92
C GLU A 89 12.88 -1.90 -17.73
N ASN A 90 12.52 -0.63 -17.94
CA ASN A 90 12.09 0.29 -16.87
C ASN A 90 10.67 -0.02 -16.32
N LEU A 91 10.14 -1.21 -16.59
CA LEU A 91 8.89 -1.77 -16.09
C LEU A 91 9.12 -2.97 -15.15
N CYS A 92 10.36 -3.19 -14.70
CA CYS A 92 10.78 -4.30 -13.86
C CYS A 92 11.01 -3.89 -12.40
N ASP A 93 10.69 -4.79 -11.46
CA ASP A 93 11.02 -4.65 -10.02
C ASP A 93 12.30 -5.41 -9.63
N TYR A 94 12.52 -6.55 -10.30
CA TYR A 94 13.69 -7.42 -10.14
C TYR A 94 14.44 -7.44 -11.48
N PRO A 95 15.79 -7.59 -11.52
CA PRO A 95 16.54 -7.53 -12.76
C PRO A 95 15.91 -8.35 -13.90
N GLN A 96 15.48 -7.63 -14.94
CA GLN A 96 14.83 -8.15 -16.15
C GLN A 96 13.47 -8.87 -15.98
N VAL A 97 12.80 -8.79 -14.82
CA VAL A 97 11.46 -9.39 -14.63
C VAL A 97 10.39 -8.31 -14.45
N ILE A 98 9.40 -8.33 -15.34
CA ILE A 98 8.24 -7.42 -15.33
C ILE A 98 7.41 -7.65 -14.06
N HIS A 99 7.01 -6.55 -13.41
CA HIS A 99 6.20 -6.61 -12.20
C HIS A 99 4.83 -7.30 -12.43
N ASN A 100 4.46 -8.26 -11.58
CA ASN A 100 3.13 -8.88 -11.61
C ASN A 100 1.99 -7.86 -11.44
N GLY A 101 2.23 -6.72 -10.76
CA GLY A 101 1.27 -5.62 -10.69
C GLY A 101 1.02 -4.94 -12.04
N LEU A 102 2.03 -4.86 -12.92
CA LEU A 102 1.83 -4.43 -14.30
C LEU A 102 1.04 -5.47 -15.10
N ILE A 103 1.35 -6.76 -14.96
CA ILE A 103 0.58 -7.84 -15.60
C ILE A 103 -0.91 -7.76 -15.21
N ALA A 104 -1.20 -7.51 -13.93
CA ALA A 104 -2.56 -7.31 -13.45
C ALA A 104 -3.26 -6.09 -14.07
N ALA A 105 -2.56 -4.95 -14.17
CA ALA A 105 -3.11 -3.76 -14.81
C ALA A 105 -3.34 -3.94 -16.32
N LEU A 106 -2.47 -4.67 -17.02
CA LEU A 106 -2.64 -5.03 -18.43
C LEU A 106 -3.88 -5.91 -18.64
N PHE A 107 -4.08 -6.91 -17.77
CA PHE A 107 -5.29 -7.73 -17.79
C PHE A 107 -6.55 -6.90 -17.55
N ASP A 108 -6.57 -6.06 -16.52
CA ASP A 108 -7.72 -5.22 -16.20
C ASP A 108 -8.10 -4.30 -17.38
N GLU A 109 -7.11 -3.60 -17.95
CA GLU A 109 -7.27 -2.72 -19.11
C GLU A 109 -7.77 -3.48 -20.35
N GLY A 110 -7.17 -4.62 -20.69
CA GLY A 110 -7.53 -5.42 -21.86
C GLY A 110 -8.92 -6.05 -21.77
N LEU A 111 -9.24 -6.60 -20.59
CA LEU A 111 -10.55 -7.16 -20.29
C LEU A 111 -11.63 -6.09 -20.20
N ALA A 112 -11.36 -4.94 -19.57
CA ALA A 112 -12.30 -3.82 -19.52
C ALA A 112 -12.62 -3.30 -20.93
N ARG A 113 -11.61 -3.11 -21.79
CA ARG A 113 -11.81 -2.70 -23.19
C ARG A 113 -12.67 -3.69 -23.98
N CYS A 114 -12.53 -4.99 -23.73
CA CYS A 114 -13.35 -6.02 -24.35
C CYS A 114 -14.78 -6.03 -23.78
N CYS A 115 -14.92 -6.26 -22.48
CA CYS A 115 -16.20 -6.46 -21.81
C CYS A 115 -17.07 -5.20 -21.76
N PHE A 116 -16.49 -4.00 -21.70
CA PHE A 116 -17.29 -2.77 -21.71
C PHE A 116 -18.01 -2.59 -23.04
N ALA A 117 -17.41 -2.97 -24.18
CA ALA A 117 -18.10 -2.87 -25.46
C ALA A 117 -19.37 -3.76 -25.56
N ALA A 118 -19.48 -4.78 -24.69
CA ALA A 118 -20.66 -5.64 -24.52
C ALA A 118 -21.66 -5.16 -23.44
N LEU A 119 -21.29 -4.22 -22.57
CA LEU A 119 -22.17 -3.69 -21.52
C LEU A 119 -23.18 -2.66 -22.08
N PRO A 120 -24.42 -2.58 -21.55
CA PRO A 120 -25.48 -1.72 -22.08
C PRO A 120 -25.09 -0.25 -22.29
N HIS A 121 -24.41 0.36 -21.31
CA HIS A 121 -23.96 1.76 -21.35
C HIS A 121 -22.47 1.91 -21.68
N LYS A 122 -21.80 0.82 -22.07
CA LYS A 122 -20.38 0.75 -22.45
C LYS A 122 -19.39 1.22 -21.39
N VAL A 123 -19.68 0.91 -20.13
CA VAL A 123 -18.92 1.32 -18.96
C VAL A 123 -19.10 0.31 -17.83
N GLY A 124 -18.05 0.06 -17.05
CA GLY A 124 -18.10 -0.83 -15.90
C GLY A 124 -17.03 -0.49 -14.88
N VAL A 125 -17.06 -1.23 -13.76
CA VAL A 125 -15.96 -1.31 -12.79
C VAL A 125 -15.62 -2.78 -12.57
N THR A 126 -14.35 -3.06 -12.35
CA THR A 126 -13.84 -4.40 -12.03
C THR A 126 -14.30 -4.80 -10.64
N ALA A 127 -15.15 -5.83 -10.55
CA ALA A 127 -15.66 -6.36 -9.29
C ALA A 127 -14.82 -7.54 -8.78
N ASN A 128 -14.20 -8.31 -9.68
CA ASN A 128 -13.05 -9.16 -9.37
C ASN A 128 -12.14 -9.33 -10.59
N LEU A 129 -10.88 -9.66 -10.32
CA LEU A 129 -9.87 -10.07 -11.27
C LEU A 129 -9.04 -11.18 -10.60
N ASN A 130 -9.03 -12.37 -11.18
CA ASN A 130 -8.27 -13.52 -10.69
C ASN A 130 -7.24 -13.87 -11.75
N ILE A 131 -5.97 -13.97 -11.37
CA ILE A 131 -4.84 -14.16 -12.29
C ILE A 131 -4.11 -15.44 -11.91
N GLU A 132 -3.78 -16.23 -12.92
CA GLU A 132 -3.04 -17.48 -12.84
C GLU A 132 -1.73 -17.27 -13.62
N HIS A 133 -0.60 -17.22 -12.91
CA HIS A 133 0.72 -17.02 -13.51
C HIS A 133 1.36 -18.37 -13.82
N HIS A 134 1.76 -18.56 -15.08
CA HIS A 134 2.40 -19.79 -15.56
C HIS A 134 3.93 -19.63 -15.65
N GLN A 135 4.41 -18.47 -16.13
CA GLN A 135 5.84 -18.18 -16.27
C GLN A 135 6.15 -16.70 -15.94
N PRO A 136 7.39 -16.37 -15.51
CA PRO A 136 7.84 -14.99 -15.39
C PRO A 136 7.85 -14.29 -16.75
N LEU A 137 7.39 -13.03 -16.79
CA LEU A 137 7.51 -12.19 -17.98
C LEU A 137 8.82 -11.42 -17.94
N MET A 138 9.67 -11.63 -18.94
CA MET A 138 10.97 -10.95 -19.04
C MET A 138 10.83 -9.54 -19.64
N ALA A 139 11.79 -8.68 -19.31
CA ALA A 139 12.00 -7.37 -19.93
C ALA A 139 12.28 -7.44 -21.42
N ASP A 140 12.06 -6.32 -22.12
CA ASP A 140 12.22 -6.15 -23.57
C ASP A 140 11.53 -7.26 -24.40
N SER A 141 10.43 -7.78 -23.84
CA SER A 141 9.59 -8.78 -24.50
C SER A 141 8.46 -8.11 -25.28
N TYR A 142 8.17 -8.71 -26.44
CA TYR A 142 6.93 -8.48 -27.17
C TYR A 142 5.87 -9.44 -26.64
N ILE A 143 4.64 -8.96 -26.45
CA ILE A 143 3.52 -9.75 -25.93
C ILE A 143 2.22 -9.53 -26.71
N ALA A 144 1.41 -10.58 -26.75
CA ALA A 144 0.02 -10.56 -27.17
C ALA A 144 -0.88 -10.79 -25.96
N LEU A 145 -1.73 -9.82 -25.65
CA LEU A 145 -2.84 -9.99 -24.71
C LEU A 145 -4.11 -10.24 -25.52
N SER A 146 -4.72 -11.41 -25.39
CA SER A 146 -6.05 -11.68 -25.97
C SER A 146 -7.10 -11.76 -24.87
N ALA A 147 -8.22 -11.07 -25.06
CA ALA A 147 -9.35 -11.00 -24.13
C ALA A 147 -10.67 -11.34 -24.86
N GLU A 148 -11.60 -11.97 -24.15
CA GLU A 148 -12.89 -12.45 -24.68
C GLU A 148 -14.00 -12.26 -23.63
N THR A 149 -15.17 -11.78 -24.04
CA THR A 149 -16.35 -11.67 -23.16
C THR A 149 -17.09 -13.01 -23.14
N THR A 150 -16.87 -13.80 -22.10
CA THR A 150 -17.39 -15.18 -22.00
C THR A 150 -18.85 -15.27 -21.58
N LYS A 151 -19.39 -14.24 -20.91
CA LYS A 151 -20.80 -14.19 -20.49
C LYS A 151 -21.27 -12.76 -20.27
N LEU A 152 -22.53 -12.48 -20.64
CA LEU A 152 -23.24 -11.24 -20.32
C LEU A 152 -24.54 -11.58 -19.55
N GLN A 153 -24.85 -10.84 -18.48
CA GLN A 153 -26.10 -10.99 -17.71
C GLN A 153 -26.55 -9.64 -17.13
N GLY A 154 -27.31 -8.88 -17.92
CA GLY A 154 -27.74 -7.52 -17.56
C GLY A 154 -26.53 -6.60 -17.39
N ARG A 155 -26.39 -5.99 -16.20
CA ARG A 155 -25.26 -5.10 -15.84
C ARG A 155 -23.95 -5.85 -15.49
N LYS A 156 -23.81 -7.13 -15.83
CA LYS A 156 -22.63 -7.96 -15.50
C LYS A 156 -22.04 -8.56 -16.75
N ALA A 157 -20.73 -8.38 -16.95
CA ALA A 157 -19.96 -9.05 -18.00
C ALA A 157 -18.81 -9.84 -17.36
N TRP A 158 -18.66 -11.11 -17.75
CA TRP A 158 -17.51 -11.93 -17.39
C TRP A 158 -16.56 -11.99 -18.59
N GLY A 159 -15.27 -11.91 -18.31
CA GLY A 159 -14.23 -12.00 -19.32
C GLY A 159 -13.15 -13.01 -18.94
N TYR A 160 -12.55 -13.59 -19.97
CA TYR A 160 -11.34 -14.40 -19.89
C TYR A 160 -10.26 -13.74 -20.76
N SER A 161 -9.02 -13.75 -20.29
CA SER A 161 -7.88 -13.21 -21.02
C SER A 161 -6.64 -14.04 -20.77
N ARG A 162 -5.69 -13.99 -21.71
CA ARG A 162 -4.36 -14.56 -21.56
C ARG A 162 -3.30 -13.62 -22.13
N ILE A 163 -2.10 -13.68 -21.58
CA ILE A 163 -0.91 -13.01 -22.10
C ILE A 163 0.05 -14.09 -22.56
N GLU A 164 0.47 -13.98 -23.82
CA GLU A 164 1.43 -14.86 -24.47
C GLU A 164 2.60 -14.01 -25.00
N THR A 165 3.80 -14.57 -25.09
CA THR A 165 4.90 -13.90 -25.80
C THR A 165 4.61 -13.81 -27.29
N LEU A 166 5.13 -12.77 -27.94
CA LEU A 166 5.26 -12.69 -29.39
C LEU A 166 6.72 -13.05 -29.71
N PRO A 167 7.00 -14.32 -30.07
CA PRO A 167 8.35 -14.78 -30.32
C PRO A 167 8.99 -14.05 -31.51
N VAL A 168 10.29 -13.82 -31.40
CA VAL A 168 11.13 -13.38 -32.52
C VAL A 168 11.61 -14.64 -33.24
N ASP A 169 11.75 -14.60 -34.57
CA ASP A 169 12.39 -15.64 -35.39
C ASP A 169 11.85 -17.08 -35.31
N GLY A 170 10.55 -17.25 -35.04
CA GLY A 170 9.83 -18.51 -35.28
C GLY A 170 9.80 -19.50 -34.12
N ASP A 171 10.24 -19.09 -32.93
CA ASP A 171 9.98 -19.81 -31.67
C ASP A 171 8.47 -19.93 -31.39
N GLU A 172 8.07 -20.81 -30.47
CA GLU A 172 6.67 -20.94 -30.04
C GLU A 172 6.27 -19.84 -29.05
N ALA A 173 5.01 -19.42 -29.13
CA ALA A 173 4.45 -18.44 -28.19
C ALA A 173 4.27 -19.07 -26.80
N ILE A 174 4.86 -18.44 -25.78
CA ILE A 174 4.88 -18.94 -24.41
C ILE A 174 3.70 -18.32 -23.64
N LEU A 175 2.87 -19.17 -23.01
CA LEU A 175 1.82 -18.70 -22.11
C LEU A 175 2.43 -18.19 -20.80
N ILE A 176 2.26 -16.89 -20.54
CA ILE A 176 2.82 -16.20 -19.37
C ILE A 176 1.84 -16.24 -18.21
N ALA A 177 0.58 -15.86 -18.48
CA ALA A 177 -0.47 -15.80 -17.48
C ALA A 177 -1.87 -15.85 -18.13
N GLU A 178 -2.86 -16.22 -17.34
CA GLU A 178 -4.28 -16.17 -17.66
C GLU A 178 -5.05 -15.38 -16.60
N ALA A 179 -6.19 -14.79 -16.97
CA ALA A 179 -7.03 -14.04 -16.07
C ALA A 179 -8.52 -14.26 -16.32
N ARG A 180 -9.31 -14.22 -15.24
CA ARG A 180 -10.78 -14.29 -15.25
C ARG A 180 -11.35 -13.15 -14.40
N ALA A 181 -12.19 -12.32 -15.00
CA ALA A 181 -12.73 -11.11 -14.37
C ALA A 181 -14.25 -11.00 -14.47
N LEU A 182 -14.84 -10.24 -13.54
CA LEU A 182 -16.22 -9.80 -13.56
C LEU A 182 -16.26 -8.28 -13.54
N PHE A 183 -16.86 -7.69 -14.56
CA PHE A 183 -17.16 -6.26 -14.62
C PHE A 183 -18.64 -6.02 -14.32
N ILE A 184 -18.92 -4.97 -13.56
CA ILE A 184 -20.28 -4.56 -13.20
C ILE A 184 -20.49 -3.11 -13.62
N GLU A 185 -21.53 -2.84 -14.40
CA GLU A 185 -21.96 -1.49 -14.75
C GLU A 185 -22.60 -0.79 -13.53
N PRO A 186 -22.10 0.37 -13.06
CA PRO A 186 -22.66 1.07 -11.89
C PRO A 186 -24.13 1.49 -12.07
N ARG A 187 -24.96 1.29 -11.03
CA ARG A 187 -26.41 1.58 -11.06
C ARG A 187 -26.76 3.05 -11.34
N GLN A 188 -25.88 4.00 -11.01
CA GLN A 188 -26.16 5.44 -11.12
C GLN A 188 -26.10 5.98 -12.56
N ILE A 189 -25.72 5.15 -13.53
CA ILE A 189 -25.44 5.58 -14.91
C ILE A 189 -26.73 5.81 -15.72
N GLU A 190 -27.82 5.12 -15.38
CA GLU A 190 -29.17 5.38 -15.96
C GLU A 190 -29.60 6.86 -15.77
N HIS A 191 -29.25 7.49 -14.65
CA HIS A 191 -29.60 8.89 -14.37
C HIS A 191 -28.68 9.91 -15.08
N THR A 192 -27.42 9.56 -15.35
CA THR A 192 -26.45 10.48 -15.99
C THR A 192 -26.59 10.51 -17.51
N ALA A 193 -26.97 9.39 -18.14
CA ALA A 193 -27.26 9.34 -19.58
C ALA A 193 -28.42 10.28 -19.96
N VAL A 194 -29.49 10.32 -19.15
CA VAL A 194 -30.66 11.18 -19.38
C VAL A 194 -30.31 12.67 -19.29
N THR A 195 -29.49 13.07 -18.31
CA THR A 195 -29.07 14.48 -18.13
C THR A 195 -28.12 14.95 -19.23
N ALA A 196 -27.17 14.11 -19.66
CA ALA A 196 -26.31 14.42 -20.81
C ALA A 196 -27.11 14.57 -22.13
N SER A 197 -28.21 13.82 -22.29
CA SER A 197 -29.08 13.93 -23.46
C SER A 197 -29.92 15.23 -23.50
N ARG A 198 -30.27 15.80 -22.34
CA ARG A 198 -30.91 17.13 -22.24
C ARG A 198 -29.94 18.27 -22.52
N ALA A 199 -28.75 18.23 -21.90
CA ALA A 199 -27.71 19.25 -22.12
C ALA A 199 -27.32 19.42 -23.60
N ARG A 200 -27.44 18.36 -24.42
CA ARG A 200 -27.21 18.42 -25.88
C ARG A 200 -28.39 18.94 -26.71
N ARG A 201 -29.61 19.00 -26.16
CA ARG A 201 -30.79 19.59 -26.83
C ARG A 201 -30.95 21.08 -26.52
N ASP A 202 -30.62 21.50 -25.30
CA ASP A 202 -30.77 22.90 -24.86
C ASP A 202 -29.62 23.81 -25.34
N ALA A 203 -28.53 23.23 -25.85
CA ALA A 203 -27.43 23.95 -26.51
C ALA A 203 -27.82 24.44 -27.93
N GLY A 204 -28.70 25.44 -27.98
CA GLY A 204 -29.06 26.15 -29.21
C GLY A 204 -27.84 26.77 -29.91
N LYS A 205 -27.84 26.75 -31.26
CA LYS A 205 -26.73 27.24 -32.10
C LYS A 205 -26.25 28.65 -31.69
N PRO A 206 -24.95 28.87 -31.44
CA PRO A 206 -24.43 30.21 -31.18
C PRO A 206 -24.64 31.13 -32.38
N ARG A 207 -25.31 32.26 -32.14
CA ARG A 207 -25.53 33.30 -33.15
C ARG A 207 -24.26 34.14 -33.27
N ILE A 208 -23.56 34.06 -34.40
CA ILE A 208 -22.36 34.87 -34.66
C ILE A 208 -22.80 36.34 -34.79
N SER A 209 -22.29 37.22 -33.92
CA SER A 209 -22.30 38.66 -34.11
C SER A 209 -20.86 39.17 -34.22
N ARG A 210 -20.61 40.00 -35.24
CA ARG A 210 -19.28 40.55 -35.53
C ARG A 210 -18.96 41.71 -34.60
N ARG A 211 -17.75 41.75 -34.04
CA ARG A 211 -17.01 42.99 -33.78
C ARG A 211 -15.52 42.82 -34.08
N THR A 212 -15.05 43.58 -35.06
CA THR A 212 -13.71 44.18 -35.15
C THR A 212 -13.48 45.09 -33.93
N SER A 213 -12.29 45.42 -33.43
CA SER A 213 -10.87 45.13 -33.76
C SER A 213 -10.07 45.36 -32.44
N ASP A 214 -8.73 45.37 -32.29
CA ASP A 214 -7.53 45.38 -33.17
C ASP A 214 -6.38 44.63 -32.46
N CYS A 215 -5.33 44.22 -33.20
CA CYS A 215 -4.03 43.84 -32.59
C CYS A 215 -2.88 43.88 -33.64
N PRO A 216 -1.72 44.53 -33.36
CA PRO A 216 -0.62 44.68 -34.32
C PRO A 216 0.37 43.51 -34.37
N SER A 217 1.35 43.61 -35.27
CA SER A 217 2.03 42.49 -35.94
C SER A 217 3.28 41.88 -35.29
N PHE A 218 3.60 40.66 -35.76
CA PHE A 218 4.86 39.92 -35.60
C PHE A 218 6.15 40.73 -35.81
N ALA A 219 7.21 40.32 -35.10
CA ALA A 219 8.61 40.44 -35.54
C ALA A 219 9.44 39.24 -35.03
N HIS A 220 10.42 38.79 -35.83
CA HIS A 220 11.36 37.72 -35.48
C HIS A 220 12.38 38.15 -34.42
N ALA A 221 12.84 37.20 -33.60
CA ALA A 221 14.17 37.26 -32.97
C ALA A 221 14.74 35.85 -32.77
N ALA A 222 15.78 35.51 -33.55
CA ALA A 222 16.63 34.35 -33.27
C ALA A 222 17.63 34.70 -32.16
N PHE A 223 17.95 33.74 -31.28
CA PHE A 223 19.02 33.92 -30.30
C PHE A 223 20.16 32.93 -30.54
N LYS A 224 21.40 33.42 -30.44
CA LYS A 224 22.62 32.76 -30.91
C LYS A 224 23.18 31.78 -29.89
N LEU A 225 23.78 30.70 -30.40
CA LEU A 225 24.86 30.00 -29.70
C LEU A 225 26.01 30.97 -29.38
N VAL A 226 26.57 30.85 -28.18
CA VAL A 226 27.91 31.35 -27.83
C VAL A 226 28.78 30.13 -27.57
N THR A 227 30.00 30.14 -28.09
CA THR A 227 30.95 29.02 -28.06
C THR A 227 32.23 29.35 -27.30
N SER A 228 32.97 28.29 -26.92
CA SER A 228 34.42 28.30 -26.63
C SER A 228 34.88 28.73 -25.21
N PRO A 229 36.06 28.28 -24.70
CA PRO A 229 36.81 27.04 -24.97
C PRO A 229 37.33 26.26 -23.72
N ALA A 230 37.63 24.97 -23.95
CA ALA A 230 38.73 24.13 -23.42
C ALA A 230 39.35 24.32 -22.01
N SER A 231 39.54 23.21 -21.29
CA SER A 231 40.90 22.69 -20.94
C SER A 231 40.87 21.33 -20.21
N ASN A 232 41.94 20.55 -20.34
CA ASN A 232 42.12 19.27 -19.66
C ASN A 232 42.57 19.43 -18.20
N SER A 233 42.03 18.63 -17.28
CA SER A 233 42.87 17.85 -16.36
C SER A 233 42.09 16.67 -15.78
N ILE A 234 42.67 15.46 -15.88
CA ILE A 234 42.21 14.29 -15.13
C ILE A 234 42.92 14.36 -13.78
N SER A 235 42.18 14.64 -12.70
CA SER A 235 42.68 14.49 -11.33
C SER A 235 41.99 13.30 -10.67
N HIS A 236 42.78 12.42 -10.05
CA HIS A 236 42.29 11.27 -9.31
C HIS A 236 41.65 11.71 -7.98
N THR A 237 40.44 12.25 -8.04
CA THR A 237 39.59 12.40 -6.86
C THR A 237 39.12 11.01 -6.45
N LYS A 238 39.72 10.47 -5.38
CA LYS A 238 39.19 9.27 -4.72
C LYS A 238 37.71 9.50 -4.42
N PHE A 239 36.84 8.64 -4.93
CA PHE A 239 35.49 8.50 -4.41
C PHE A 239 35.58 7.98 -2.98
N ILE A 240 35.76 8.90 -2.04
CA ILE A 240 35.31 8.70 -0.67
C ILE A 240 33.80 8.63 -0.80
N CYS A 241 33.25 7.41 -0.77
CA CYS A 241 31.83 7.20 -0.55
C CYS A 241 31.45 8.06 0.67
N PRO A 242 30.47 8.97 0.58
CA PRO A 242 29.96 9.62 1.76
C PRO A 242 29.48 8.51 2.67
N THR A 243 30.18 8.30 3.78
CA THR A 243 29.61 7.52 4.89
C THR A 243 28.25 8.13 5.13
N ALA A 244 27.19 7.33 4.98
CA ALA A 244 25.86 7.77 5.31
C ALA A 244 25.95 8.47 6.67
N ASN A 245 25.44 9.71 6.75
CA ASN A 245 25.33 10.39 8.03
C ASN A 245 24.37 9.56 8.87
N MET A 246 24.91 8.61 9.62
CA MET A 246 24.19 7.93 10.67
C MET A 246 23.76 9.04 11.61
N SER A 247 22.45 9.21 11.75
CA SER A 247 21.90 9.96 12.87
C SER A 247 22.55 9.41 14.15
N PRO A 248 22.99 10.27 15.08
CA PRO A 248 23.60 9.81 16.31
C PRO A 248 22.64 8.84 17.01
N GLN A 249 23.15 7.68 17.42
CA GLN A 249 22.35 6.69 18.13
C GLN A 249 21.76 7.33 19.39
N GLY A 250 20.43 7.30 19.54
CA GLY A 250 19.72 7.77 20.72
C GLY A 250 19.04 9.14 20.63
N SER A 251 18.76 9.69 19.44
CA SER A 251 18.07 10.99 19.31
C SER A 251 16.82 11.00 18.42
N ARG A 252 16.28 9.85 17.98
CA ARG A 252 15.18 9.80 16.99
C ARG A 252 13.84 10.34 17.51
N LEU A 253 13.66 10.43 18.83
CA LEU A 253 12.48 10.99 19.49
C LEU A 253 12.85 12.16 20.42
N GLN A 254 14.01 12.79 20.21
CA GLN A 254 14.51 13.86 21.07
C GLN A 254 13.49 15.00 21.22
N GLY A 255 13.09 15.27 22.46
CA GLY A 255 12.12 16.32 22.79
C GLY A 255 10.65 15.96 22.57
N LYS A 256 10.34 14.72 22.12
CA LYS A 256 8.97 14.21 22.05
C LYS A 256 8.50 13.68 23.41
N VAL A 257 7.19 13.74 23.63
CA VAL A 257 6.52 13.19 24.81
C VAL A 257 5.62 12.02 24.39
N ALA A 258 5.71 10.91 25.10
CA ALA A 258 4.99 9.68 24.81
C ALA A 258 4.23 9.13 26.02
N ILE A 259 3.07 8.51 25.78
CA ILE A 259 2.37 7.64 26.73
C ILE A 259 2.43 6.21 26.18
N VAL A 260 2.83 5.24 27.01
CA VAL A 260 2.86 3.81 26.64
C VAL A 260 2.05 3.01 27.64
N THR A 261 0.90 2.49 27.22
CA THR A 261 0.00 1.71 28.10
C THR A 261 0.39 0.24 28.17
N GLY A 262 0.21 -0.39 29.33
CA GLY A 262 0.80 -1.72 29.60
C GLY A 262 2.33 -1.65 29.64
N GLY A 263 2.88 -0.50 30.04
CA GLY A 263 4.30 -0.18 29.98
C GLY A 263 5.18 -0.92 31.00
N GLY A 264 4.58 -1.61 31.98
CA GLY A 264 5.29 -2.31 33.04
C GLY A 264 5.79 -3.71 32.67
N SER A 265 5.46 -4.23 31.47
CA SER A 265 5.92 -5.56 31.03
C SER A 265 5.95 -5.74 29.50
N GLY A 266 6.59 -6.83 29.04
CA GLY A 266 6.51 -7.31 27.66
C GLY A 266 6.87 -6.27 26.60
N PHE A 267 6.03 -6.16 25.56
CA PHE A 267 6.18 -5.18 24.48
C PHE A 267 6.16 -3.73 25.00
N GLY A 268 5.23 -3.38 25.89
CA GLY A 268 5.10 -2.02 26.43
C GLY A 268 6.36 -1.56 27.15
N ALA A 269 6.96 -2.44 27.95
CA ALA A 269 8.23 -2.15 28.62
C ALA A 269 9.38 -1.93 27.62
N ALA A 270 9.48 -2.72 26.55
CA ALA A 270 10.50 -2.54 25.52
C ALA A 270 10.29 -1.26 24.71
N ILE A 271 9.05 -0.97 24.31
CA ILE A 271 8.68 0.29 23.63
C ILE A 271 9.04 1.50 24.50
N ALA A 272 8.66 1.48 25.78
CA ALA A 272 8.95 2.58 26.70
C ALA A 272 10.46 2.80 26.88
N ARG A 273 11.24 1.74 27.16
CA ARG A 273 12.71 1.83 27.24
C ARG A 273 13.30 2.39 25.97
N ARG A 274 12.94 1.81 24.81
CA ARG A 274 13.48 2.24 23.51
C ARG A 274 13.14 3.69 23.18
N PHE A 275 11.97 4.18 23.58
CA PHE A 275 11.61 5.58 23.40
C PHE A 275 12.44 6.50 24.30
N GLY A 276 12.68 6.11 25.55
CA GLY A 276 13.54 6.84 26.49
C GLY A 276 15.02 6.81 26.10
N GLU A 277 15.50 5.74 25.48
CA GLU A 277 16.84 5.63 24.87
C GLU A 277 17.01 6.56 23.66
N GLU A 278 15.93 6.87 22.95
CA GLU A 278 15.91 7.75 21.76
C GLU A 278 15.54 9.21 22.10
N GLY A 279 15.57 9.57 23.39
CA GLY A 279 15.44 10.95 23.87
C GLY A 279 14.01 11.45 24.16
N ALA A 280 12.99 10.58 24.12
CA ALA A 280 11.62 10.94 24.49
C ALA A 280 11.43 11.03 26.01
N LYS A 281 10.49 11.86 26.47
CA LYS A 281 9.88 11.74 27.80
C LYS A 281 8.72 10.77 27.72
N VAL A 282 8.72 9.71 28.52
CA VAL A 282 7.74 8.62 28.43
C VAL A 282 7.02 8.44 29.76
N LEU A 283 5.69 8.58 29.73
CA LEU A 283 4.81 8.13 30.80
C LEU A 283 4.56 6.63 30.63
N VAL A 284 5.18 5.85 31.50
CA VAL A 284 5.02 4.39 31.61
C VAL A 284 3.71 4.13 32.34
N ALA A 285 2.68 3.74 31.61
CA ALA A 285 1.33 3.63 32.13
C ALA A 285 0.93 2.17 32.33
N ASP A 286 0.67 1.77 33.56
CA ASP A 286 0.29 0.38 33.88
C ASP A 286 -0.58 0.31 35.16
N ILE A 287 -1.33 -0.78 35.31
CA ILE A 287 -2.02 -1.12 36.55
C ILE A 287 -1.08 -1.83 37.53
N ASN A 288 -0.07 -2.54 37.00
CA ASN A 288 1.01 -3.15 37.77
C ASN A 288 2.05 -2.10 38.20
N VAL A 289 1.85 -1.56 39.40
CA VAL A 289 2.73 -0.57 40.03
C VAL A 289 4.19 -1.05 40.05
N GLN A 290 4.46 -2.24 40.58
CA GLN A 290 5.82 -2.76 40.73
C GLN A 290 6.54 -2.89 39.37
N GLY A 291 5.87 -3.42 38.35
CA GLY A 291 6.44 -3.55 37.00
C GLY A 291 6.70 -2.19 36.35
N GLY A 292 5.75 -1.26 36.47
CA GLY A 292 5.89 0.09 35.94
C GLY A 292 7.01 0.91 36.60
N GLU A 293 7.13 0.84 37.92
CA GLU A 293 8.24 1.45 38.69
C GLU A 293 9.60 0.85 38.30
N GLN A 294 9.68 -0.48 38.16
CA GLN A 294 10.90 -1.17 37.71
C GLN A 294 11.34 -0.77 36.31
N VAL A 295 10.39 -0.50 35.39
CA VAL A 295 10.71 0.00 34.04
C VAL A 295 11.15 1.47 34.11
N ALA A 296 10.45 2.32 34.85
CA ALA A 296 10.81 3.73 34.98
C ALA A 296 12.20 3.93 35.62
N ALA A 297 12.55 3.14 36.64
CA ALA A 297 13.83 3.19 37.33
C ALA A 297 15.06 2.88 36.44
N GLN A 298 14.87 2.30 35.25
CA GLN A 298 15.98 2.00 34.33
C GLN A 298 16.49 3.23 33.58
N ASN A 299 15.64 4.26 33.42
CA ASN A 299 16.03 5.55 32.85
C ASN A 299 15.16 6.67 33.45
N PRO A 300 15.34 7.01 34.74
CA PRO A 300 14.45 7.92 35.47
C PRO A 300 14.51 9.38 34.98
N GLY A 301 15.51 9.73 34.15
CA GLY A 301 15.57 11.03 33.48
C GLY A 301 14.55 11.18 32.36
N ASN A 302 14.17 10.08 31.70
CA ASN A 302 13.26 10.05 30.55
C ASN A 302 11.97 9.26 30.78
N LEU A 303 11.96 8.30 31.71
CA LEU A 303 10.81 7.44 32.03
C LEU A 303 10.20 7.82 33.38
N LYS A 304 8.89 8.04 33.42
CA LYS A 304 8.13 8.31 34.65
C LYS A 304 6.94 7.36 34.72
N PHE A 305 6.81 6.63 35.82
CA PHE A 305 5.66 5.73 36.03
C PHE A 305 4.41 6.53 36.41
N GLN A 306 3.26 6.12 35.87
CA GLN A 306 1.94 6.56 36.30
C GLN A 306 1.01 5.34 36.38
N ARG A 307 0.44 5.08 37.57
CA ARG A 307 -0.59 4.04 37.73
C ARG A 307 -1.84 4.43 36.95
N MET A 308 -2.32 3.54 36.09
CA MET A 308 -3.42 3.80 35.16
C MET A 308 -4.21 2.51 34.88
N ASP A 309 -5.54 2.56 35.00
CA ASP A 309 -6.44 1.57 34.41
C ASP A 309 -6.99 2.09 33.07
N VAL A 310 -6.62 1.44 31.97
CA VAL A 310 -7.03 1.85 30.61
C VAL A 310 -8.53 1.68 30.32
N THR A 311 -9.28 0.99 31.19
CA THR A 311 -10.75 0.88 31.09
C THR A 311 -11.48 2.09 31.70
N GLN A 312 -10.76 2.93 32.44
CA GLN A 312 -11.28 4.05 33.22
C GLN A 312 -10.98 5.39 32.53
N LYS A 313 -12.03 6.15 32.20
CA LYS A 313 -11.88 7.46 31.53
C LYS A 313 -11.17 8.50 32.40
N SER A 314 -11.33 8.42 33.73
CA SER A 314 -10.63 9.26 34.70
C SER A 314 -9.12 9.20 34.55
N ASP A 315 -8.59 7.99 34.36
CA ASP A 315 -7.16 7.71 34.34
C ASP A 315 -6.56 8.17 32.99
N TRP A 316 -7.33 8.07 31.89
CA TRP A 316 -7.00 8.69 30.61
C TRP A 316 -6.89 10.21 30.70
N THR A 317 -7.84 10.88 31.35
CA THR A 317 -7.76 12.34 31.58
C THR A 317 -6.54 12.67 32.43
N ALA A 318 -6.36 12.00 33.57
CA ALA A 318 -5.28 12.28 34.51
C ALA A 318 -3.87 12.11 33.89
N ILE A 319 -3.63 11.07 33.08
CA ILE A 319 -2.32 10.84 32.46
C ILE A 319 -2.02 11.82 31.30
N VAL A 320 -3.05 12.27 30.58
CA VAL A 320 -2.90 13.28 29.54
C VAL A 320 -2.65 14.65 30.17
N ASP A 321 -3.38 15.01 31.22
CA ASP A 321 -3.14 16.23 32.00
C ASP A 321 -1.75 16.23 32.66
N LEU A 322 -1.26 15.06 33.09
CA LEU A 322 0.13 14.89 33.56
C LEU A 322 1.15 15.18 32.45
N ALA A 323 0.95 14.67 31.23
CA ALA A 323 1.84 14.93 30.10
C ALA A 323 1.92 16.44 29.77
N PHE A 324 0.77 17.12 29.71
CA PHE A 324 0.74 18.56 29.43
C PHE A 324 1.24 19.42 30.60
N SER A 325 1.02 19.04 31.86
CA SER A 325 1.51 19.83 33.01
C SER A 325 3.02 19.67 33.26
N GLU A 326 3.58 18.48 33.04
CA GLU A 326 5.01 18.20 33.25
C GLU A 326 5.88 18.57 32.05
N TYR A 327 5.38 18.36 30.83
CA TYR A 327 6.17 18.45 29.60
C TYR A 327 5.60 19.40 28.53
N GLY A 328 4.42 19.99 28.77
CA GLY A 328 3.81 21.00 27.87
C GLY A 328 3.21 20.46 26.56
N ARG A 329 3.34 19.16 26.27
CA ARG A 329 2.94 18.54 25.00
C ARG A 329 2.66 17.04 25.14
N LEU A 330 2.02 16.45 24.14
CA LEU A 330 1.98 15.00 23.93
C LEU A 330 2.13 14.70 22.44
N ASP A 331 3.13 13.91 22.04
CA ASP A 331 3.42 13.63 20.63
C ASP A 331 3.00 12.22 20.20
N ILE A 332 3.15 11.24 21.11
CA ILE A 332 2.98 9.82 20.79
C ILE A 332 2.10 9.15 21.85
N LEU A 333 1.11 8.37 21.41
CA LEU A 333 0.37 7.45 22.26
C LEU A 333 0.54 6.04 21.71
N VAL A 334 1.04 5.13 22.54
CA VAL A 334 1.08 3.69 22.23
C VAL A 334 0.06 2.95 23.08
N ASN A 335 -1.05 2.57 22.42
CA ASN A 335 -2.07 1.69 22.99
C ASN A 335 -1.59 0.24 22.93
N ASN A 336 -0.74 -0.14 23.89
CA ASN A 336 -0.19 -1.48 24.01
C ASN A 336 -0.93 -2.35 25.05
N ALA A 337 -1.58 -1.75 26.05
CA ALA A 337 -2.35 -2.50 27.05
C ALA A 337 -3.37 -3.44 26.37
N GLY A 338 -3.37 -4.71 26.77
CA GLY A 338 -4.19 -5.73 26.15
C GLY A 338 -4.30 -6.99 27.00
N THR A 339 -5.41 -7.71 26.83
CA THR A 339 -5.68 -8.95 27.56
C THR A 339 -6.32 -10.01 26.67
N SER A 340 -6.37 -11.23 27.20
CA SER A 340 -7.03 -12.40 26.60
C SER A 340 -7.62 -13.27 27.71
N TYR A 341 -8.51 -14.18 27.32
CA TYR A 341 -8.81 -15.40 28.06
C TYR A 341 -7.88 -16.54 27.60
N ARG A 342 -7.86 -17.66 28.34
CA ARG A 342 -7.10 -18.87 27.98
C ARG A 342 -7.75 -19.53 26.77
N ASN A 343 -6.94 -19.96 25.80
CA ASN A 343 -7.39 -20.67 24.60
C ASN A 343 -8.34 -21.84 24.94
N LYS A 344 -9.60 -21.74 24.49
CA LYS A 344 -10.68 -22.72 24.73
C LYS A 344 -11.85 -22.54 23.74
N PRO A 345 -12.72 -23.55 23.54
CA PRO A 345 -13.88 -23.44 22.66
C PRO A 345 -14.78 -22.23 22.96
N THR A 346 -15.36 -21.63 21.92
CA THR A 346 -16.21 -20.42 22.06
C THR A 346 -17.38 -20.62 23.03
N ALA A 347 -17.93 -21.83 23.11
CA ALA A 347 -19.04 -22.18 24.02
C ALA A 347 -18.65 -22.18 25.51
N GLU A 348 -17.35 -22.16 25.83
CA GLU A 348 -16.82 -22.12 27.21
C GLU A 348 -16.32 -20.73 27.61
N VAL A 349 -16.32 -19.74 26.69
CA VAL A 349 -15.93 -18.36 26.99
C VAL A 349 -17.06 -17.69 27.77
N THR A 350 -16.75 -17.18 28.96
CA THR A 350 -17.75 -16.51 29.81
C THR A 350 -18.01 -15.09 29.35
N GLU A 351 -19.15 -14.53 29.74
CA GLU A 351 -19.46 -13.11 29.51
C GLU A 351 -18.39 -12.21 30.16
N ASP A 352 -17.98 -12.48 31.40
CA ASP A 352 -16.90 -11.75 32.07
C ASP A 352 -15.57 -11.76 31.29
N GLU A 353 -15.20 -12.89 30.68
CA GLU A 353 -13.98 -13.00 29.87
C GLU A 353 -14.09 -12.20 28.57
N TRP A 354 -15.25 -12.27 27.92
CA TRP A 354 -15.56 -11.51 26.72
C TRP A 354 -15.56 -10.01 27.00
N GLU A 355 -16.26 -9.58 28.04
CA GLU A 355 -16.34 -8.19 28.47
C GLU A 355 -14.97 -7.66 28.86
N ARG A 356 -14.18 -8.41 29.64
CA ARG A 356 -12.82 -8.01 30.01
C ARG A 356 -11.93 -7.84 28.77
N VAL A 357 -12.05 -8.71 27.78
CA VAL A 357 -11.33 -8.58 26.50
C VAL A 357 -11.76 -7.33 25.73
N PHE A 358 -13.06 -7.06 25.57
CA PHE A 358 -13.53 -5.87 24.84
C PHE A 358 -13.29 -4.56 25.61
N ASN A 359 -13.44 -4.56 26.93
CA ASN A 359 -13.15 -3.41 27.78
C ASN A 359 -11.67 -3.01 27.71
N VAL A 360 -10.75 -3.97 27.82
CA VAL A 360 -9.30 -3.68 27.80
C VAL A 360 -8.75 -3.46 26.39
N ASN A 361 -9.23 -4.20 25.38
CA ASN A 361 -8.63 -4.13 24.02
C ASN A 361 -9.29 -3.08 23.11
N VAL A 362 -10.59 -2.78 23.28
CA VAL A 362 -11.37 -1.97 22.32
C VAL A 362 -11.89 -0.68 22.97
N LYS A 363 -12.58 -0.78 24.11
CA LYS A 363 -13.12 0.40 24.82
C LYS A 363 -12.01 1.32 25.29
N SER A 364 -10.86 0.79 25.70
CA SER A 364 -9.67 1.58 26.04
C SER A 364 -9.23 2.52 24.92
N ILE A 365 -9.20 2.07 23.66
CA ILE A 365 -8.82 2.88 22.49
C ILE A 365 -9.90 3.93 22.18
N PHE A 366 -11.18 3.59 22.34
CA PHE A 366 -12.26 4.57 22.27
C PHE A 366 -12.12 5.68 23.33
N LEU A 367 -11.84 5.31 24.59
CA LEU A 367 -11.59 6.28 25.67
C LEU A 367 -10.34 7.12 25.40
N ALA A 368 -9.27 6.51 24.91
CA ALA A 368 -8.05 7.18 24.50
C ALA A 368 -8.32 8.22 23.42
N ALA A 369 -9.06 7.85 22.36
CA ALA A 369 -9.42 8.76 21.27
C ALA A 369 -10.27 9.94 21.78
N GLN A 370 -11.23 9.70 22.67
CA GLN A 370 -12.05 10.77 23.28
C GLN A 370 -11.25 11.82 24.07
N VAL A 371 -10.10 11.45 24.65
CA VAL A 371 -9.29 12.36 25.48
C VAL A 371 -8.11 12.94 24.72
N VAL A 372 -7.42 12.12 23.91
CA VAL A 372 -6.17 12.50 23.24
C VAL A 372 -6.40 13.23 21.92
N MET A 373 -7.40 12.86 21.11
CA MET A 373 -7.60 13.52 19.80
C MET A 373 -7.92 15.02 19.95
N PRO A 374 -8.80 15.47 20.88
CA PRO A 374 -9.00 16.90 21.13
C PRO A 374 -7.70 17.63 21.50
N LYS A 375 -6.83 17.00 22.30
CA LYS A 375 -5.55 17.58 22.72
C LYS A 375 -4.50 17.64 21.60
N PHE A 376 -4.45 16.63 20.73
CA PHE A 376 -3.64 16.66 19.51
C PHE A 376 -4.09 17.77 18.53
N ILE A 377 -5.39 18.02 18.43
CA ILE A 377 -5.94 19.13 17.63
C ILE A 377 -5.60 20.48 18.29
N GLU A 378 -5.84 20.61 19.60
CA GLU A 378 -5.61 21.83 20.39
C GLU A 378 -4.14 22.30 20.34
N GLN A 379 -3.18 21.38 20.41
CA GLN A 379 -1.75 21.72 20.31
C GLN A 379 -1.28 22.08 18.89
N GLY A 380 -2.08 21.78 17.85
CA GLY A 380 -1.83 22.18 16.45
C GLY A 380 -0.62 21.54 15.76
N GLN A 381 0.11 20.64 16.42
CA GLN A 381 1.35 20.02 15.91
C GLN A 381 1.14 18.60 15.34
N GLY A 382 -0.10 18.10 15.37
CA GLY A 382 -0.45 16.73 15.03
C GLY A 382 -0.16 15.74 16.16
N GLY A 383 0.08 14.48 15.81
CA GLY A 383 0.43 13.43 16.77
C GLY A 383 0.53 12.04 16.15
N SER A 384 1.00 11.05 16.91
CA SER A 384 1.14 9.66 16.47
C SER A 384 0.46 8.70 17.46
N MET A 385 -0.67 8.12 17.07
CA MET A 385 -1.32 7.04 17.81
C MET A 385 -0.95 5.69 17.19
N ILE A 386 -0.42 4.78 18.01
CA ILE A 386 0.05 3.45 17.61
C ILE A 386 -0.73 2.42 18.42
N ASN A 387 -1.54 1.61 17.74
CA ASN A 387 -2.41 0.62 18.36
C ASN A 387 -1.81 -0.78 18.20
N ILE A 388 -1.49 -1.46 19.30
CA ILE A 388 -0.99 -2.84 19.22
C ILE A 388 -2.18 -3.80 19.02
N SER A 389 -2.34 -4.22 17.77
CA SER A 389 -3.31 -5.21 17.30
C SER A 389 -2.76 -6.64 17.51
N SER A 390 -2.96 -7.54 16.57
CA SER A 390 -2.35 -8.88 16.51
C SER A 390 -2.47 -9.45 15.10
N THR A 391 -1.56 -10.36 14.71
CA THR A 391 -1.76 -11.26 13.55
C THR A 391 -3.10 -12.00 13.59
N GLY A 392 -3.68 -12.20 14.77
CA GLY A 392 -5.03 -12.75 14.95
C GLY A 392 -6.17 -11.90 14.37
N ALA A 393 -5.94 -10.62 14.08
CA ALA A 393 -6.92 -9.74 13.43
C ALA A 393 -7.17 -10.13 11.96
N SER A 394 -6.11 -10.51 11.24
CA SER A 394 -6.14 -10.86 9.81
C SER A 394 -6.10 -12.37 9.56
N ARG A 395 -5.40 -13.15 10.40
CA ARG A 395 -5.40 -14.62 10.41
C ARG A 395 -5.88 -15.17 11.77
N PRO A 396 -7.20 -15.14 12.05
CA PRO A 396 -7.76 -15.62 13.31
C PRO A 396 -7.52 -17.11 13.53
N ARG A 397 -7.44 -17.51 14.80
CA ARG A 397 -7.16 -18.90 15.22
C ARG A 397 -8.31 -19.49 16.05
N PRO A 398 -8.56 -20.81 15.97
CA PRO A 398 -9.45 -21.51 16.88
C PRO A 398 -9.11 -21.25 18.35
N GLY A 399 -10.14 -21.23 19.19
CA GLY A 399 -10.02 -21.06 20.64
C GLY A 399 -9.70 -19.65 21.15
N LEU A 400 -9.46 -18.69 20.26
CA LEU A 400 -9.23 -17.26 20.58
C LEU A 400 -10.18 -16.32 19.82
N VAL A 401 -11.34 -16.82 19.37
CA VAL A 401 -12.27 -16.11 18.46
C VAL A 401 -12.59 -14.68 18.91
N TRP A 402 -12.93 -14.47 20.18
CA TRP A 402 -13.30 -13.15 20.69
C TRP A 402 -12.09 -12.23 20.97
N TYR A 403 -10.94 -12.80 21.33
CA TYR A 403 -9.68 -12.04 21.34
C TYR A 403 -9.34 -11.53 19.92
N ASN A 404 -9.40 -12.42 18.92
CA ASN A 404 -9.15 -12.09 17.52
C ASN A 404 -10.14 -11.04 17.01
N ALA A 405 -11.44 -11.18 17.33
CA ALA A 405 -12.46 -10.19 17.00
C ALA A 405 -12.17 -8.82 17.64
N SER A 406 -11.70 -8.78 18.89
CA SER A 406 -11.29 -7.53 19.55
C SER A 406 -10.14 -6.85 18.80
N LYS A 407 -9.13 -7.62 18.33
CA LYS A 407 -8.00 -7.08 17.55
C LYS A 407 -8.41 -6.68 16.13
N GLY A 408 -9.33 -7.39 15.48
CA GLY A 408 -9.99 -6.96 14.25
C GLY A 408 -10.70 -5.61 14.40
N ALA A 409 -11.42 -5.41 15.51
CA ALA A 409 -12.04 -4.13 15.83
C ALA A 409 -10.99 -3.02 16.03
N VAL A 410 -9.86 -3.29 16.70
CA VAL A 410 -8.72 -2.35 16.83
C VAL A 410 -8.16 -1.96 15.46
N THR A 411 -7.86 -2.92 14.59
CA THR A 411 -7.34 -2.66 13.24
C THR A 411 -8.34 -1.83 12.41
N ASN A 412 -9.64 -2.12 12.50
CA ASN A 412 -10.66 -1.36 11.75
C ASN A 412 -10.84 0.06 12.32
N ALA A 413 -10.89 0.22 13.65
CA ALA A 413 -10.99 1.53 14.30
C ALA A 413 -9.77 2.40 13.96
N THR A 414 -8.57 1.81 13.93
CA THR A 414 -7.33 2.48 13.51
C THR A 414 -7.48 3.14 12.13
N LYS A 415 -8.02 2.41 11.14
CA LYS A 415 -8.26 2.92 9.78
C LYS A 415 -9.27 4.06 9.74
N GLY A 416 -10.34 3.96 10.54
CA GLY A 416 -11.34 5.02 10.69
C GLY A 416 -10.73 6.31 11.27
N LEU A 417 -10.06 6.19 12.42
CA LEU A 417 -9.40 7.31 13.11
C LEU A 417 -8.32 7.96 12.23
N ALA A 418 -7.57 7.17 11.46
CA ALA A 418 -6.56 7.66 10.52
C ALA A 418 -7.15 8.54 9.41
N ALA A 419 -8.32 8.16 8.88
CA ALA A 419 -9.04 8.92 7.87
C ALA A 419 -9.72 10.17 8.43
N GLU A 420 -10.29 10.06 9.65
CA GLU A 420 -10.98 11.15 10.34
C GLU A 420 -10.03 12.26 10.80
N TYR A 421 -8.89 11.90 11.42
CA TYR A 421 -7.96 12.86 12.03
C TYR A 421 -6.73 13.18 11.17
N GLY A 422 -6.54 12.51 10.04
CA GLY A 422 -5.48 12.80 9.06
C GLY A 422 -5.37 14.28 8.65
N PRO A 423 -6.47 15.02 8.40
CA PRO A 423 -6.44 16.46 8.10
C PRO A 423 -5.80 17.33 9.20
N HIS A 424 -5.71 16.84 10.43
CA HIS A 424 -5.06 17.51 11.57
C HIS A 424 -3.59 17.09 11.77
N ASN A 425 -2.98 16.43 10.79
CA ASN A 425 -1.64 15.82 10.88
C ASN A 425 -1.52 14.78 12.03
N ILE A 426 -2.64 14.15 12.39
CA ILE A 426 -2.68 13.06 13.37
C ILE A 426 -2.62 11.74 12.62
N ARG A 427 -1.58 10.96 12.89
CA ARG A 427 -1.37 9.64 12.27
C ARG A 427 -1.83 8.56 13.22
N VAL A 428 -2.62 7.61 12.72
CA VAL A 428 -3.12 6.48 13.49
C VAL A 428 -2.77 5.20 12.76
N ASN A 429 -1.94 4.36 13.36
CA ASN A 429 -1.46 3.11 12.74
C ASN A 429 -1.60 1.96 13.73
N SER A 430 -1.68 0.74 13.21
CA SER A 430 -1.70 -0.47 14.02
C SER A 430 -0.46 -1.31 13.75
N VAL A 431 0.02 -1.99 14.78
CA VAL A 431 1.09 -2.99 14.69
C VAL A 431 0.46 -4.33 15.04
N ALA A 432 0.68 -5.36 14.25
CA ALA A 432 0.09 -6.68 14.39
C ALA A 432 1.19 -7.74 14.63
N PRO A 433 1.58 -7.99 15.90
CA PRO A 433 2.59 -8.99 16.24
C PRO A 433 2.12 -10.43 15.99
N LEU A 434 3.07 -11.33 15.70
CA LEU A 434 2.94 -12.74 16.02
C LEU A 434 3.07 -12.98 17.54
N LEU A 435 2.60 -14.15 17.98
CA LEU A 435 2.90 -14.74 19.29
C LEU A 435 4.38 -14.52 19.69
N SER A 436 4.57 -14.03 20.91
CA SER A 436 5.87 -13.79 21.53
C SER A 436 6.05 -14.71 22.74
N GLY A 437 7.29 -14.97 23.13
CA GLY A 437 7.66 -15.71 24.34
C GLY A 437 7.52 -14.89 25.65
N THR A 438 6.56 -13.98 25.71
CA THR A 438 6.20 -13.21 26.91
C THR A 438 5.16 -13.95 27.76
N GLY A 439 4.86 -13.45 28.96
CA GLY A 439 3.93 -14.09 29.91
C GLY A 439 2.49 -14.32 29.43
N LEU A 440 2.12 -13.88 28.21
CA LEU A 440 0.84 -14.22 27.58
C LEU A 440 0.88 -15.54 26.78
N PHE A 441 2.06 -16.15 26.57
CA PHE A 441 2.23 -17.38 25.78
C PHE A 441 1.26 -18.48 26.22
N SER A 442 1.19 -18.77 27.52
CA SER A 442 0.34 -19.84 28.04
C SER A 442 -1.17 -19.57 27.90
N MET A 443 -1.58 -18.30 27.92
CA MET A 443 -2.98 -17.94 27.65
C MET A 443 -3.32 -18.11 26.18
N PHE A 444 -2.47 -17.67 25.26
CA PHE A 444 -2.73 -17.77 23.82
C PHE A 444 -2.63 -19.20 23.27
N THR A 445 -1.73 -20.01 23.81
CA THR A 445 -1.49 -21.38 23.34
C THR A 445 -2.31 -22.43 24.10
N GLY A 446 -2.78 -22.09 25.30
CA GLY A 446 -3.40 -23.05 26.23
C GLY A 446 -2.40 -24.01 26.90
N MET A 447 -1.13 -24.01 26.46
CA MET A 447 -0.05 -24.89 26.91
C MET A 447 0.87 -24.17 27.91
N GLU A 448 1.67 -24.93 28.65
CA GLU A 448 2.73 -24.35 29.47
C GLU A 448 3.87 -23.77 28.60
N ASP A 449 4.49 -22.70 29.06
CA ASP A 449 5.56 -21.99 28.36
C ASP A 449 6.92 -22.71 28.48
N THR A 450 7.02 -23.85 27.78
CA THR A 450 8.24 -24.66 27.71
C THR A 450 8.96 -24.49 26.36
N PRO A 451 10.29 -24.70 26.29
CA PRO A 451 11.02 -24.67 25.02
C PRO A 451 10.42 -25.60 23.95
N GLU A 452 9.98 -26.79 24.35
CA GLU A 452 9.33 -27.76 23.47
C GLU A 452 7.99 -27.23 22.91
N ASN A 453 7.16 -26.61 23.76
CA ASN A 453 5.90 -26.01 23.30
C ASN A 453 6.13 -24.77 22.42
N ARG A 454 7.18 -23.98 22.67
CA ARG A 454 7.59 -22.88 21.77
C ARG A 454 7.98 -23.39 20.38
N GLN A 455 8.72 -24.50 20.29
CA GLN A 455 9.17 -25.06 19.00
C GLN A 455 7.99 -25.43 18.07
N LYS A 456 6.87 -25.91 18.62
CA LYS A 456 5.63 -26.22 17.86
C LYS A 456 5.08 -25.01 17.09
N PHE A 457 5.35 -23.78 17.55
CA PHE A 457 4.98 -22.55 16.85
C PHE A 457 6.10 -22.02 15.95
N ILE A 458 7.36 -22.15 16.37
CA ILE A 458 8.54 -21.67 15.62
C ILE A 458 8.64 -22.34 14.25
N GLY A 459 8.43 -23.65 14.15
CA GLY A 459 8.59 -24.41 12.90
C GLY A 459 7.67 -23.97 11.74
N ASN A 460 6.67 -23.13 12.00
CA ASN A 460 5.78 -22.56 10.98
C ASN A 460 6.10 -21.10 10.62
N VAL A 461 7.13 -20.49 11.21
CA VAL A 461 7.56 -19.10 10.98
C VAL A 461 8.80 -19.10 10.07
N PRO A 462 8.76 -18.49 8.87
CA PRO A 462 9.90 -18.44 7.95
C PRO A 462 11.21 -17.90 8.55
N LEU A 463 11.16 -16.90 9.44
CA LEU A 463 12.36 -16.39 10.14
C LEU A 463 12.86 -17.28 11.30
N GLY A 464 12.25 -18.44 11.55
CA GLY A 464 12.76 -19.44 12.50
C GLY A 464 12.76 -19.02 13.98
N ARG A 465 12.03 -17.95 14.36
CA ARG A 465 11.83 -17.53 15.76
C ARG A 465 10.45 -16.90 15.99
N LEU A 466 10.07 -16.78 17.27
CA LEU A 466 8.90 -15.99 17.68
C LEU A 466 9.24 -14.48 17.70
N THR A 467 8.22 -13.64 17.81
CA THR A 467 8.39 -12.18 17.96
C THR A 467 9.13 -11.89 19.26
N GLU A 468 10.20 -11.12 19.18
CA GLU A 468 10.92 -10.59 20.32
C GLU A 468 10.37 -9.20 20.70
N VAL A 469 10.62 -8.74 21.91
CA VAL A 469 10.04 -7.47 22.37
C VAL A 469 10.58 -6.26 21.61
N ASP A 470 11.82 -6.36 21.13
CA ASP A 470 12.51 -5.30 20.40
C ASP A 470 12.03 -5.19 18.94
N ASP A 471 11.51 -6.27 18.32
CA ASP A 471 10.86 -6.20 17.00
C ASP A 471 9.71 -5.17 17.02
N ILE A 472 8.92 -5.19 18.11
CA ILE A 472 7.77 -4.32 18.30
C ILE A 472 8.21 -2.92 18.75
N ALA A 473 9.22 -2.82 19.63
CA ALA A 473 9.79 -1.53 20.03
C ALA A 473 10.34 -0.74 18.82
N ASN A 474 11.05 -1.40 17.92
CA ASN A 474 11.68 -0.79 16.75
C ASN A 474 10.65 -0.27 15.72
N ILE A 475 9.57 -1.01 15.44
CA ILE A 475 8.51 -0.50 14.55
C ILE A 475 7.70 0.62 15.19
N CYS A 476 7.43 0.56 16.50
CA CYS A 476 6.77 1.65 17.22
C CYS A 476 7.65 2.92 17.21
N LEU A 477 8.97 2.78 17.32
CA LEU A 477 9.93 3.88 17.23
C LEU A 477 9.89 4.51 15.83
N TYR A 478 9.94 3.70 14.77
CA TYR A 478 9.77 4.21 13.39
C TYR A 478 8.46 4.98 13.23
N LEU A 479 7.33 4.40 13.64
CA LEU A 479 6.00 5.02 13.53
C LEU A 479 5.85 6.32 14.34
N GLY A 480 6.50 6.43 15.51
CA GLY A 480 6.48 7.63 16.37
C GLY A 480 7.50 8.72 15.96
N SER A 481 8.57 8.31 15.27
CA SER A 481 9.59 9.22 14.72
C SER A 481 9.11 9.94 13.46
N ASP A 482 9.89 10.92 13.00
CA ASP A 482 9.60 11.68 11.79
C ASP A 482 9.82 10.86 10.51
N GLU A 483 10.56 9.75 10.58
CA GLU A 483 10.71 8.79 9.48
C GLU A 483 9.37 8.10 9.13
N GLY A 484 8.47 7.96 10.10
CA GLY A 484 7.11 7.46 9.92
C GLY A 484 6.09 8.53 9.50
N SER A 485 6.51 9.78 9.21
CA SER A 485 5.64 10.94 9.01
C SER A 485 4.64 10.82 7.86
N PHE A 486 4.89 9.98 6.86
CA PHE A 486 3.94 9.73 5.76
C PHE A 486 3.15 8.41 5.89
N VAL A 487 3.33 7.70 7.01
CA VAL A 487 2.64 6.42 7.30
C VAL A 487 1.41 6.69 8.16
N ASN A 488 0.22 6.42 7.60
CA ASN A 488 -1.08 6.60 8.27
C ASN A 488 -2.08 5.51 7.84
N GLY A 489 -2.92 5.02 8.76
CA GLY A 489 -4.00 4.06 8.48
C GLY A 489 -3.56 2.63 8.17
N THR A 490 -2.29 2.27 8.37
CA THR A 490 -1.79 0.92 8.03
C THR A 490 -1.90 -0.08 9.19
N GLU A 491 -1.84 -1.36 8.84
CA GLU A 491 -1.62 -2.49 9.75
C GLU A 491 -0.23 -3.07 9.45
N MET A 492 0.76 -2.72 10.27
CA MET A 492 2.12 -3.24 10.18
C MET A 492 2.16 -4.66 10.78
N VAL A 493 2.09 -5.68 9.93
CA VAL A 493 2.25 -7.09 10.34
C VAL A 493 3.72 -7.36 10.69
N ILE A 494 3.98 -7.82 11.92
CA ILE A 494 5.33 -8.13 12.43
C ILE A 494 5.34 -9.57 12.94
N ASP A 495 5.64 -10.51 12.05
CA ASP A 495 5.32 -11.92 12.26
C ASP A 495 6.35 -12.92 11.72
N GLY A 496 7.49 -12.44 11.23
CA GLY A 496 8.53 -13.25 10.60
C GLY A 496 8.07 -14.03 9.36
N GLY A 497 7.04 -13.56 8.65
CA GLY A 497 6.46 -14.20 7.46
C GLY A 497 5.43 -15.29 7.78
N LYS A 498 4.92 -15.38 9.01
CA LYS A 498 3.92 -16.41 9.39
C LYS A 498 2.59 -16.25 8.64
N CYS A 499 2.22 -15.03 8.27
CA CYS A 499 0.93 -14.62 7.73
C CYS A 499 0.99 -14.11 6.29
N ILE A 500 2.02 -14.49 5.54
CA ILE A 500 1.95 -14.65 4.08
C ILE A 500 1.48 -16.06 3.71
#